data_AF-A0A1H1KMF0-F1
#
_entry.id   AF-A0A1H1KMF0-F1
#
_cell.length_a   1.000
_cell.length_b   1.000
_cell.length_c   1.000
_cell.angle_alpha   90.00
_cell.angle_beta   90.00
_cell.angle_gamma   90.00
#
_symmetry.space_group_name_H-M   'P 1'
#
loop_
_entity.id
_entity.type
_entity.pdbx_description
1 polymer ?
#
loop_
_entity_poly.entity_id
_entity_poly.type
_entity_poly.pdbx_seq_one_letter_code
_entity_poly.pdbx_strand_id
1 'polypeptide(L)'
;MKLRDLIKWAAVAVSIAMPLTVVSMVSAYVDNGSAMVRASLIEIDVVRLAQLAGDIRILPPTDASALLARHGLSSSEALQDRIKLAQTTFAQTHADLENTARRVWRNTAIGFFCVAISSWLAVTLAIVLPRKRAGGSAAAA
;
A
#
# COMPACT_ATOMS: atom_id res chain seq x y z
N MET A 1 -31.93 25.43 8.71
CA MET A 1 -31.51 24.16 9.35
C MET A 1 -30.86 24.48 10.69
N LYS A 2 -31.20 23.76 11.76
CA LYS A 2 -30.54 23.96 13.06
C LYS A 2 -29.15 23.31 13.01
N LEU A 3 -28.14 23.95 13.61
CA LEU A 3 -26.75 23.45 13.69
C LEU A 3 -26.69 21.97 14.16
N ARG A 4 -27.62 21.59 15.02
CA ARG A 4 -27.77 20.24 15.57
C ARG A 4 -28.16 19.18 14.52
N ASP A 5 -28.91 19.55 13.49
CA ASP A 5 -29.31 18.64 12.42
C ASP A 5 -28.13 18.38 11.46
N LEU A 6 -27.32 19.41 11.19
CA LEU A 6 -26.06 19.27 10.43
C LEU A 6 -25.09 18.29 11.11
N ILE A 7 -24.91 18.41 12.43
CA ILE A 7 -24.02 17.52 13.21
C ILE A 7 -24.49 16.07 13.17
N LYS A 8 -25.80 15.82 13.24
CA LYS A 8 -26.37 14.46 13.15
C LYS A 8 -26.16 13.84 11.77
N TRP A 9 -26.43 14.60 10.70
CA TRP A 9 -26.18 14.13 9.34
C TRP A 9 -24.70 13.86 9.08
N ALA A 10 -23.81 14.70 9.60
CA ALA A 10 -22.37 14.48 9.53
C ALA A 10 -21.93 13.20 10.26
N ALA A 11 -22.46 12.93 11.46
CA ALA A 11 -22.15 11.71 12.20
C ALA A 11 -22.59 10.43 11.46
N VAL A 12 -23.77 10.44 10.85
CA VAL A 12 -24.27 9.32 10.03
C VAL A 12 -23.38 9.11 8.80
N ALA A 13 -23.02 10.18 8.10
CA ALA A 13 -22.13 10.09 6.93
C ALA A 13 -20.75 9.51 7.30
N VAL A 14 -20.17 9.94 8.44
CA VAL A 14 -18.88 9.42 8.93
C VAL A 14 -18.98 7.94 9.32
N SER A 15 -20.08 7.52 9.95
CA SER A 15 -20.29 6.11 10.32
C SER A 15 -20.40 5.18 9.11
N ILE A 16 -20.95 5.66 7.99
CA ILE A 16 -21.06 4.88 6.74
C ILE A 16 -19.72 4.87 5.99
N ALA A 17 -18.96 5.96 6.05
CA ALA A 17 -17.67 6.07 5.39
C ALA A 17 -16.58 5.22 6.07
N MET A 18 -16.60 5.06 7.39
CA MET A 18 -15.55 4.35 8.13
C MET A 18 -15.26 2.93 7.64
N PRO A 19 -16.25 2.02 7.50
CA PRO A 19 -16.01 0.66 7.00
C PRO A 19 -15.35 0.63 5.63
N LEU A 20 -15.79 1.51 4.71
CA LEU A 20 -15.23 1.61 3.36
C LEU A 20 -13.78 2.12 3.38
N THR A 21 -13.48 3.08 4.25
CA THR A 21 -12.10 3.57 4.42
C THR A 21 -11.17 2.49 4.95
N VAL A 22 -11.61 1.68 5.92
CA VAL A 22 -10.82 0.56 6.45
C VAL A 22 -10.57 -0.50 5.39
N VAL A 23 -11.60 -0.91 4.64
CA VAL A 23 -11.44 -1.90 3.56
C VAL A 23 -10.47 -1.40 2.49
N SER A 24 -10.59 -0.15 2.06
CA SER A 24 -9.67 0.44 1.06
C SER A 24 -8.23 0.60 1.57
N MET A 25 -8.06 0.85 2.87
CA MET A 25 -6.74 0.91 3.50
C MET A 25 -6.12 -0.49 3.54
N VAL A 26 -6.86 -1.51 4.01
CA VAL A 26 -6.40 -2.91 4.02
C VAL A 26 -6.03 -3.39 2.62
N SER A 27 -6.87 -3.13 1.61
CA SER A 27 -6.57 -3.54 0.24
C SER A 27 -5.29 -2.88 -0.28
N ALA A 28 -5.10 -1.58 0.00
CA ALA A 28 -3.88 -0.87 -0.41
C ALA A 28 -2.61 -1.44 0.27
N TYR A 29 -2.69 -1.84 1.55
CA TYR A 29 -1.57 -2.49 2.24
C TYR A 29 -1.24 -3.87 1.66
N VAL A 30 -2.25 -4.68 1.35
CA VAL A 30 -2.06 -5.99 0.70
C VAL A 30 -1.44 -5.83 -0.68
N ASP A 31 -1.97 -4.90 -1.49
CA ASP A 31 -1.44 -4.61 -2.83
C ASP A 31 0.02 -4.16 -2.74
N ASN A 32 0.34 -3.23 -1.83
CA ASN A 32 1.70 -2.74 -1.64
C ASN A 32 2.65 -3.84 -1.16
N GLY A 33 2.23 -4.69 -0.22
CA GLY A 33 3.02 -5.83 0.23
C GLY A 33 3.32 -6.81 -0.91
N SER A 34 2.32 -7.11 -1.74
CA SER A 34 2.51 -7.97 -2.92
C SER A 34 3.47 -7.36 -3.95
N ALA A 35 3.39 -6.05 -4.16
CA ALA A 35 4.28 -5.33 -5.06
C ALA A 35 5.72 -5.30 -4.53
N MET A 36 5.92 -5.17 -3.21
CA MET A 36 7.26 -5.23 -2.59
C MET A 36 7.91 -6.59 -2.77
N VAL A 37 7.15 -7.68 -2.60
CA VAL A 37 7.65 -9.03 -2.83
C VAL A 37 8.00 -9.26 -4.30
N ARG A 38 7.17 -8.78 -5.23
CA ARG A 38 7.48 -8.89 -6.67
C ARG A 38 8.75 -8.13 -7.04
N ALA A 39 8.91 -6.91 -6.52
CA ALA A 39 10.09 -6.11 -6.79
C ALA A 39 11.37 -6.76 -6.27
N SER A 40 11.36 -7.32 -5.06
CA SER A 40 12.53 -8.00 -4.51
C SER A 40 12.92 -9.24 -5.30
N LEU A 41 11.94 -10.02 -5.77
CA LEU A 41 12.21 -11.18 -6.63
C LEU A 41 12.82 -10.77 -7.97
N ILE A 42 12.33 -9.70 -8.58
CA ILE A 42 12.86 -9.20 -9.85
C ILE A 42 14.25 -8.58 -9.66
N GLU A 43 14.48 -7.88 -8.56
CA GLU A 43 15.80 -7.33 -8.21
C GLU A 43 16.85 -8.45 -8.10
N ILE A 44 16.51 -9.53 -7.39
CA ILE A 44 17.38 -10.71 -7.27
C ILE A 44 17.67 -11.32 -8.65
N ASP A 45 16.67 -11.42 -9.52
CA ASP A 45 16.85 -11.97 -10.87
C ASP A 45 17.75 -11.07 -11.74
N VAL A 46 17.56 -9.75 -11.70
CA VAL A 46 18.41 -8.79 -12.40
C VAL A 46 19.87 -8.89 -11.91
N VAL A 47 20.09 -8.93 -10.60
CA VAL A 47 21.44 -9.07 -10.02
C VAL A 47 22.07 -10.39 -10.44
N ARG A 48 21.32 -11.49 -10.40
CA ARG A 48 21.80 -12.81 -10.80
C ARG A 48 22.17 -12.86 -12.28
N LEU A 49 21.36 -12.26 -13.16
CA LEU A 49 21.64 -12.19 -14.59
C LEU A 49 22.85 -11.29 -14.89
N ALA A 50 23.02 -10.20 -14.14
CA ALA A 50 24.18 -9.33 -14.26
C ALA A 50 25.48 -10.04 -13.83
N GLN A 51 25.45 -10.81 -12.74
CA GLN A 51 26.56 -11.66 -12.31
C GLN A 51 26.90 -12.70 -13.38
N LEU A 52 25.90 -13.40 -13.92
CA LEU A 52 26.08 -14.39 -14.98
C LEU A 52 26.73 -13.77 -16.23
N ALA A 53 26.32 -12.56 -16.61
CA ALA A 53 26.95 -11.83 -17.72
C ALA A 53 28.39 -11.41 -17.44
N GLY A 54 28.73 -11.10 -16.19
CA GLY A 54 30.09 -10.86 -15.75
C GLY A 54 30.96 -12.11 -15.86
N ASP A 55 30.48 -13.24 -15.34
CA ASP A 55 31.20 -14.52 -15.34
C ASP A 55 31.51 -14.98 -16.77
N ILE A 56 30.54 -14.89 -17.68
CA ILE A 56 30.69 -15.27 -19.10
C ILE A 56 31.76 -14.43 -19.82
N ARG A 57 31.96 -13.17 -19.43
CA ARG A 57 32.98 -12.31 -20.03
C ARG A 57 34.41 -12.68 -19.63
N ILE A 58 34.58 -13.33 -18.48
CA ILE A 58 35.89 -13.65 -17.90
C ILE A 58 36.30 -15.10 -18.24
N LEU A 59 35.32 -15.98 -18.42
CA LEU A 59 35.54 -17.40 -18.69
C LEU A 59 36.02 -17.69 -20.12
N PRO A 60 36.79 -18.77 -20.32
CA PRO A 60 37.06 -19.31 -21.64
C PRO A 60 35.75 -19.67 -22.38
N PRO A 61 35.72 -19.60 -23.73
CA PRO A 61 34.49 -19.78 -24.51
C PRO A 61 33.82 -21.16 -24.31
N THR A 62 34.60 -22.20 -24.05
CA THR A 62 34.10 -23.55 -23.72
C THR A 62 33.40 -23.61 -22.36
N ASP A 63 33.94 -22.92 -21.36
CA ASP A 63 33.36 -22.91 -20.02
C ASP A 63 32.16 -21.96 -19.94
N ALA A 64 32.22 -20.83 -20.66
CA ALA A 64 31.12 -19.89 -20.79
C ALA A 64 29.88 -20.52 -21.47
N SER A 65 30.09 -21.32 -22.52
CA SER A 65 28.99 -22.04 -23.19
C SER A 65 28.38 -23.13 -22.31
N ALA A 66 29.20 -23.87 -21.55
CA ALA A 66 28.71 -24.83 -20.57
C ALA A 66 27.90 -24.15 -19.43
N LEU A 67 28.35 -22.99 -18.97
CA LEU A 67 27.66 -22.18 -17.95
C LEU A 67 26.30 -21.68 -18.48
N LEU A 68 26.26 -21.11 -19.69
CA LEU A 68 25.02 -20.69 -20.35
C LEU A 68 24.01 -21.84 -20.50
N ALA A 69 24.48 -23.02 -20.91
CA ALA A 69 23.64 -24.21 -21.06
C ALA A 69 23.00 -24.65 -19.73
N ARG A 70 23.73 -24.56 -18.60
CA ARG A 70 23.18 -24.83 -17.25
C ARG A 70 22.06 -23.87 -16.86
N HIS A 71 22.05 -22.67 -17.44
CA HIS A 71 20.99 -21.66 -17.26
C HIS A 71 19.91 -21.72 -18.36
N GLY A 72 19.93 -22.74 -19.22
CA GLY A 72 18.96 -22.92 -20.31
C GLY A 72 19.05 -21.82 -21.39
N LEU A 73 20.24 -21.25 -21.57
CA LEU A 73 20.50 -20.19 -22.55
C LEU A 73 21.29 -20.77 -23.72
N SER A 74 20.84 -20.45 -24.94
CA SER A 74 21.46 -20.91 -26.18
C SER A 74 22.67 -20.08 -26.62
N SER A 75 22.75 -18.82 -26.19
CA SER A 75 23.83 -17.89 -26.56
C SER A 75 23.99 -16.76 -25.55
N SER A 76 25.10 -16.01 -25.68
CA SER A 76 25.31 -14.76 -24.94
C SER A 76 24.34 -13.65 -25.35
N GLU A 77 23.87 -13.64 -26.60
CA GLU A 77 22.80 -12.73 -27.05
C GLU A 77 21.48 -13.03 -26.34
N ALA A 78 21.10 -14.30 -26.21
CA ALA A 78 19.91 -14.70 -25.45
C ALA A 78 19.98 -14.25 -23.98
N LEU A 79 21.18 -14.25 -23.39
CA LEU A 79 21.40 -13.69 -22.05
C LEU A 79 21.18 -12.17 -22.02
N GLN A 80 21.72 -11.43 -22.99
CA GLN A 80 21.55 -9.98 -23.07
C GLN A 80 20.09 -9.57 -23.25
N ASP A 81 19.33 -10.34 -24.05
CA ASP A 81 17.89 -10.09 -24.22
C ASP A 81 17.11 -10.37 -22.93
N ARG A 82 17.45 -11.43 -22.19
CA ARG A 82 16.86 -11.66 -20.86
C ARG A 82 17.21 -10.55 -19.87
N ILE A 83 18.44 -10.04 -19.89
CA ILE A 83 18.84 -8.90 -19.03
C ILE A 83 18.02 -7.66 -19.37
N LYS A 84 17.87 -7.31 -20.65
CA LYS A 84 17.04 -6.17 -21.07
C LYS A 84 15.58 -6.35 -20.64
N LEU A 85 15.03 -7.55 -20.79
CA LEU A 85 13.67 -7.85 -20.35
C LEU A 85 13.54 -7.73 -18.82
N ALA A 86 14.49 -8.27 -18.06
CA ALA A 86 14.50 -8.16 -16.60
C ALA A 86 14.63 -6.69 -16.14
N GLN A 87 15.47 -5.89 -16.78
CA GLN A 87 15.62 -4.46 -16.49
C GLN A 87 14.35 -3.65 -16.80
N THR A 88 13.69 -3.91 -17.93
CA THR A 88 12.43 -3.23 -18.26
C THR A 88 11.33 -3.63 -17.29
N THR A 89 11.24 -4.91 -16.94
CA THR A 89 10.29 -5.42 -15.93
C THR A 89 10.56 -4.84 -14.54
N PHE A 90 11.83 -4.68 -14.17
CA PHE A 90 12.23 -4.04 -12.92
C PHE A 90 11.79 -2.58 -12.86
N ALA A 91 12.03 -1.81 -13.92
CA ALA A 91 11.61 -0.41 -13.99
C ALA A 91 10.07 -0.26 -13.88
N GLN A 92 9.33 -1.14 -14.57
CA GLN A 92 7.87 -1.17 -14.47
C GLN A 92 7.40 -1.52 -13.05
N THR A 93 8.02 -2.52 -12.43
CA THR A 93 7.65 -2.95 -11.08
C THR A 93 7.97 -1.88 -10.03
N HIS A 94 9.06 -1.14 -10.21
CA HIS A 94 9.38 0.02 -9.37
C HIS A 94 8.33 1.13 -9.50
N ALA A 95 7.87 1.44 -10.72
CA ALA A 95 6.81 2.41 -10.93
C ALA A 95 5.49 1.97 -10.28
N ASP A 96 5.16 0.67 -10.36
CA ASP A 96 3.99 0.10 -9.70
C ASP A 96 4.09 0.18 -8.18
N LEU A 97 5.27 -0.09 -7.62
CA LEU A 97 5.55 0.07 -6.20
C LEU A 97 5.32 1.50 -5.70
N GLU A 98 5.81 2.49 -6.44
CA GLU A 98 5.59 3.90 -6.11
C GLU A 98 4.11 4.27 -6.17
N ASN A 99 3.37 3.70 -7.14
CA ASN A 99 1.93 3.88 -7.25
C ASN A 99 1.17 3.25 -6.08
N THR A 100 1.51 2.03 -5.67
CA THR A 100 0.88 1.37 -4.52
C THR A 100 1.23 2.07 -3.21
N ALA A 101 2.47 2.50 -3.03
CA ALA A 101 2.90 3.25 -1.86
C ALA A 101 2.14 4.57 -1.73
N ARG A 102 1.95 5.31 -2.84
CA ARG A 102 1.11 6.52 -2.88
C ARG A 102 -0.34 6.23 -2.52
N ARG A 103 -0.90 5.10 -2.96
CA ARG A 103 -2.28 4.69 -2.59
C ARG A 103 -2.38 4.39 -1.10
N VAL A 104 -1.41 3.68 -0.52
CA VAL A 104 -1.36 3.43 0.93
C VAL A 104 -1.34 4.76 1.68
N TRP A 105 -0.41 5.65 1.34
CA TRP A 105 -0.30 6.96 2.00
C TRP A 105 -1.61 7.75 1.92
N ARG A 106 -2.23 7.82 0.74
CA ARG A 106 -3.52 8.49 0.55
C ARG A 106 -4.63 7.87 1.42
N ASN A 107 -4.74 6.55 1.44
CA ASN A 107 -5.79 5.87 2.20
C ASN A 107 -5.57 6.01 3.71
N THR A 108 -4.32 5.97 4.17
CA THR A 108 -3.96 6.24 5.57
C THR A 108 -4.28 7.68 5.96
N ALA A 109 -3.98 8.66 5.11
CA ALA A 109 -4.34 10.06 5.36
C ALA A 109 -5.86 10.24 5.47
N ILE A 110 -6.64 9.66 4.56
CA ILE A 110 -8.12 9.69 4.61
C ILE A 110 -8.63 9.06 5.92
N GLY A 111 -8.10 7.89 6.30
CA GLY A 111 -8.45 7.23 7.55
C GLY A 111 -8.18 8.13 8.77
N PHE A 112 -7.01 8.78 8.82
CA PHE A 112 -6.66 9.72 9.88
C PHE A 112 -7.64 10.90 9.97
N PHE A 113 -7.98 11.51 8.83
CA PHE A 113 -8.98 12.58 8.79
C PHE A 113 -10.36 12.11 9.25
N CYS A 114 -10.75 10.89 8.92
CA CYS A 114 -12.02 10.30 9.38
C CYS A 114 -12.05 10.14 10.92
N VAL A 115 -10.95 9.69 11.52
CA VAL A 115 -10.79 9.60 12.98
C VAL A 115 -10.78 10.98 13.63
N ALA A 116 -10.08 11.95 13.04
CA ALA A 116 -10.03 13.32 13.56
C ALA A 116 -11.42 13.99 13.56
N ILE A 117 -12.18 13.85 12.46
CA ILE A 117 -13.53 14.41 12.33
C ILE A 117 -14.50 13.72 13.30
N SER A 118 -14.46 12.39 13.42
CA SER A 118 -15.31 11.66 14.37
C SER A 118 -15.00 12.03 15.82
N SER A 119 -13.72 12.16 16.19
CA SER A 119 -13.29 12.62 17.51
C SER A 119 -13.79 14.05 17.80
N TRP A 120 -13.62 14.98 16.85
CA TRP A 120 -14.12 16.35 16.97
C TRP A 120 -15.65 16.39 17.14
N LEU A 121 -16.39 15.60 16.36
CA LEU A 121 -17.85 15.48 16.46
C LEU A 121 -18.27 14.92 17.83
N ALA A 122 -17.55 13.93 18.37
CA ALA A 122 -17.81 13.39 19.69
C ALA A 122 -17.59 14.43 20.79
N VAL A 123 -16.50 15.19 20.73
CA VAL A 123 -16.19 16.27 21.68
C VAL A 123 -17.23 17.38 21.61
N THR A 124 -17.58 17.85 20.40
CA THR A 124 -18.59 18.90 20.23
C THR A 124 -19.98 18.45 20.68
N LEU A 125 -20.38 17.19 20.43
CA LEU A 125 -21.62 16.64 20.97
C LEU A 125 -21.59 16.58 22.51
N ALA A 126 -20.47 16.17 23.11
CA ALA A 126 -20.31 16.12 24.56
C ALA A 126 -20.38 17.51 25.24
N ILE A 127 -19.92 18.56 24.55
CA ILE A 127 -19.98 19.95 25.04
C ILE A 127 -21.38 20.56 24.85
N VAL A 128 -22.04 20.28 23.71
CA VAL A 128 -23.33 20.92 23.33
C VAL A 128 -24.55 20.22 23.93
N LEU A 129 -24.45 18.95 24.33
CA LEU A 129 -25.51 18.27 25.07
C LEU A 129 -25.44 18.68 26.55
N PRO A 130 -26.32 19.57 27.06
CA PRO A 130 -26.38 19.79 28.50
C PRO A 130 -26.71 18.45 29.16
N ARG A 131 -25.86 18.01 30.09
CA ARG A 131 -26.16 16.90 31.00
C ARG A 131 -27.56 17.15 31.57
N LYS A 132 -28.57 16.41 31.12
CA LYS A 132 -29.78 16.24 31.93
C LYS A 132 -29.29 15.53 33.19
N ARG A 133 -29.11 16.29 34.27
CA ARG A 133 -28.98 15.72 35.62
C ARG A 133 -30.17 14.80 35.80
N ALA A 134 -29.91 13.50 35.87
CA ALA A 134 -30.85 12.55 36.44
C ALA A 134 -30.93 12.91 37.94
N GLY A 135 -31.82 13.84 38.26
CA GLY A 135 -32.21 14.17 39.64
C GLY A 135 -33.62 13.66 39.85
N GLY A 136 -33.76 12.35 40.06
CA GLY A 136 -34.90 11.83 40.80
C GLY A 136 -34.68 12.11 42.30
N SER A 137 -35.80 12.26 43.00
CA SER A 137 -35.97 12.38 44.46
C SER A 137 -36.20 13.78 45.03
N ALA A 138 -37.35 13.88 45.73
CA ALA A 138 -37.80 14.88 46.72
C ALA A 138 -38.42 16.19 46.22
N ALA A 139 -39.76 16.20 46.06
CA ALA A 139 -40.68 17.25 46.55
C ALA A 139 -42.13 16.93 46.16
N ALA A 140 -42.76 16.01 46.88
CA ALA A 140 -44.22 15.90 46.99
C ALA A 140 -44.51 15.24 48.34
N ALA A 141 -44.43 16.05 49.39
CA ALA A 141 -45.00 15.81 50.70
C ALA A 141 -45.85 17.03 51.05
#